data_AF-A0A3M6X4J0-F1
#
_entry.id   AF-A0A3M6X4J0-F1
#
_cell.length_a   1.000
_cell.length_b   1.000
_cell.length_c   1.000
_cell.angle_alpha   90.00
_cell.angle_beta   90.00
_cell.angle_gamma   90.00
#
_symmetry.space_group_name_H-M   'P 1'
#
loop_
_entity.id
_entity.type
_entity.pdbx_description
1 polymer ?
#
loop_
_entity_poly.entity_id
_entity_poly.type
_entity_poly.pdbx_seq_one_letter_code
_entity_poly.pdbx_strand_id
1 'polypeptide(L)'
;MLRTWPEKHTELLKQRLNVMMDNRKPPEFSIELSADRSSVKDVVKEGLGILHTIFFHRFFTPIYPSSHDVLDLTLPYVSEDDIESLIETKTTALVRALDTASTQQSPQYTSKAGRGSIVLQFLEKKRRKAGWFGVKGEEETVWENWVISVTLTSARSETEAARNKTSMETSLQKAAMKVVTLVNAERGHIPPITTNETNPFPYQILVNPRTDGWTRPF
;
A
#
# COMPACT_ATOMS: atom_id res chain seq x y z
N MET A 1 -9.87 14.34 44.15
CA MET A 1 -9.09 15.49 43.65
C MET A 1 -9.81 16.08 42.45
N LEU A 2 -10.31 17.32 42.57
CA LEU A 2 -10.98 18.04 41.49
C LEU A 2 -9.91 18.58 40.53
N ARG A 3 -9.91 18.09 39.29
CA ARG A 3 -9.03 18.63 38.23
C ARG A 3 -9.33 20.11 37.99
N THR A 4 -8.29 20.90 37.86
CA THR A 4 -8.39 22.37 37.76
C THR A 4 -8.88 22.79 36.37
N TRP A 5 -9.51 23.97 36.26
CA TRP A 5 -10.08 24.51 35.01
C TRP A 5 -9.16 24.44 33.76
N PRO A 6 -7.84 24.68 33.86
CA PRO A 6 -6.91 24.57 32.72
C PRO A 6 -6.76 23.14 32.17
N GLU A 7 -6.84 22.12 33.03
CA GLU A 7 -6.68 20.70 32.65
C GLU A 7 -7.90 20.18 31.88
N LYS A 8 -9.10 20.66 32.23
CA LYS A 8 -10.34 20.29 31.52
C LYS A 8 -10.35 20.86 30.10
N HIS A 9 -9.90 22.09 29.93
CA HIS A 9 -9.85 22.74 28.62
C HIS A 9 -8.84 22.08 27.68
N THR A 10 -7.64 21.74 28.19
CA THR A 10 -6.64 21.01 27.41
C THR A 10 -7.11 19.60 27.04
N GLU A 11 -7.84 18.91 27.90
CA GLU A 11 -8.44 17.61 27.58
C GLU A 11 -9.55 17.71 26.53
N LEU A 12 -10.41 18.73 26.60
CA LEU A 12 -11.45 18.98 25.60
C LEU A 12 -10.87 19.32 24.22
N LEU A 13 -9.75 20.06 24.17
CA LEU A 13 -9.05 20.33 22.92
C LEU A 13 -8.42 19.06 22.33
N LYS A 14 -7.78 18.22 23.16
CA LYS A 14 -7.26 16.91 22.73
C LYS A 14 -8.38 16.01 22.22
N GLN A 15 -9.51 15.96 22.92
CA GLN A 15 -10.65 15.16 22.52
C GLN A 15 -11.28 15.67 21.23
N ARG A 16 -11.39 16.99 21.04
CA ARG A 16 -11.83 17.60 19.77
C ARG A 16 -10.84 17.32 18.63
N LEU A 17 -9.53 17.42 18.87
CA LEU A 17 -8.51 17.09 17.88
C LEU A 17 -8.58 15.62 17.47
N ASN A 18 -8.71 14.70 18.44
CA ASN A 18 -8.87 13.28 18.15
C ASN A 18 -10.13 13.01 17.32
N VAL A 19 -11.28 13.58 17.66
CA VAL A 19 -12.53 13.41 16.89
C VAL A 19 -12.40 14.00 15.48
N MET A 20 -11.71 15.12 15.31
CA MET A 20 -11.47 15.71 13.97
C MET A 20 -10.48 14.90 13.13
N MET A 21 -9.54 14.18 13.74
CA MET A 21 -8.63 13.25 13.06
C MET A 21 -9.33 11.95 12.69
N ASP A 22 -10.20 11.43 13.57
CA ASP A 22 -10.94 10.18 13.39
C ASP A 22 -11.93 10.20 12.20
N ASN A 23 -12.40 11.39 11.82
CA ASN A 23 -13.47 11.55 10.83
C ASN A 23 -12.96 11.86 9.41
N ARG A 24 -11.64 11.88 9.21
CA ARG A 24 -11.04 12.08 7.87
C ARG A 24 -10.90 10.73 7.20
N LYS A 25 -11.35 10.63 5.94
CA LYS A 25 -11.06 9.46 5.11
C LYS A 25 -9.54 9.22 5.13
N PRO A 26 -9.05 7.99 5.38
CA PRO A 26 -7.62 7.72 5.37
C PRO A 26 -7.02 8.10 4.01
N PRO A 27 -5.83 8.72 3.98
CA PRO A 27 -5.18 9.09 2.74
C PRO A 27 -4.96 7.87 1.85
N GLU A 28 -5.00 8.14 0.55
CA GLU A 28 -4.80 7.14 -0.50
C GLU A 28 -3.71 7.65 -1.46
N PHE A 29 -2.67 6.85 -1.60
CA PHE A 29 -1.51 7.15 -2.44
C PHE A 29 -1.47 6.21 -3.63
N SER A 30 -1.52 6.76 -4.84
CA SER A 30 -1.49 5.97 -6.07
C SER A 30 -0.07 5.93 -6.66
N ILE A 31 0.45 4.73 -6.89
CA ILE A 31 1.69 4.45 -7.62
C ILE A 31 1.31 3.76 -8.92
N GLU A 32 1.92 4.19 -10.02
CA GLU A 32 1.70 3.61 -11.34
C GLU A 32 2.99 2.98 -11.85
N LEU A 33 2.87 1.74 -12.30
CA LEU A 33 3.93 0.93 -12.88
C LEU A 33 3.47 0.42 -14.25
N SER A 34 4.44 0.18 -15.12
CA SER A 34 4.23 -0.44 -16.42
C SER A 34 5.23 -1.55 -16.56
N ALA A 35 4.81 -2.70 -17.08
CA ALA A 35 5.71 -3.84 -17.27
C ALA A 35 5.38 -4.58 -18.57
N ASP A 36 6.40 -5.17 -19.20
CA ASP A 36 6.18 -5.96 -20.40
C ASP A 36 5.58 -7.33 -20.05
N ARG A 37 4.51 -7.69 -20.75
CA ARG A 37 3.83 -8.98 -20.60
C ARG A 37 4.77 -10.15 -20.87
N SER A 38 5.70 -10.00 -21.81
CA SER A 38 6.69 -11.07 -22.08
C SER A 38 7.63 -11.31 -20.89
N SER A 39 7.69 -10.37 -19.93
CA SER A 39 8.58 -10.39 -18.78
C SER A 39 7.80 -10.38 -17.46
N VAL A 40 7.03 -11.43 -17.22
CA VAL A 40 6.29 -11.62 -15.96
C VAL A 40 7.17 -11.47 -14.72
N LYS A 41 8.44 -11.89 -14.80
CA LYS A 41 9.42 -11.73 -13.73
C LYS A 41 9.64 -10.27 -13.33
N ASP A 42 9.51 -9.35 -14.28
CA ASP A 42 9.73 -7.93 -14.05
C ASP A 42 8.51 -7.29 -13.37
N VAL A 43 7.28 -7.72 -13.71
CA VAL A 43 6.07 -7.36 -12.95
C VAL A 43 6.23 -7.71 -11.48
N VAL A 44 6.73 -8.93 -11.22
CA VAL A 44 6.96 -9.40 -9.86
C VAL A 44 7.99 -8.52 -9.18
N LYS A 45 9.19 -8.40 -9.76
CA LYS A 45 10.29 -7.60 -9.23
C LYS A 45 9.89 -6.16 -8.89
N GLU A 46 9.23 -5.45 -9.80
CA GLU A 46 8.78 -4.07 -9.56
C GLU A 46 7.78 -3.98 -8.40
N GLY A 47 6.79 -4.90 -8.38
CA GLY A 47 5.81 -4.97 -7.30
C GLY A 47 6.45 -5.24 -5.93
N LEU A 48 7.38 -6.21 -5.88
CA LEU A 48 8.18 -6.51 -4.69
C LEU A 48 8.94 -5.26 -4.22
N GLY A 49 9.69 -4.63 -5.14
CA GLY A 49 10.54 -3.48 -4.83
C GLY A 49 9.77 -2.29 -4.26
N ILE A 50 8.63 -1.94 -4.85
CA ILE A 50 7.79 -0.84 -4.35
C ILE A 50 7.14 -1.19 -3.02
N LEU A 51 6.63 -2.41 -2.84
CA LEU A 51 6.04 -2.84 -1.57
C LEU A 51 7.07 -2.80 -0.43
N HIS A 52 8.26 -3.37 -0.63
CA HIS A 52 9.34 -3.30 0.36
C HIS A 52 9.77 -1.85 0.64
N THR A 53 9.82 -1.00 -0.38
CA THR A 53 10.11 0.43 -0.18
C THR A 53 9.06 1.10 0.69
N ILE A 54 7.77 0.81 0.51
CA ILE A 54 6.71 1.35 1.36
C ILE A 54 6.82 0.80 2.79
N PHE A 55 6.98 -0.52 2.95
CA PHE A 55 7.15 -1.14 4.27
C PHE A 55 8.34 -0.56 5.02
N PHE A 56 9.48 -0.34 4.37
CA PHE A 56 10.65 0.26 5.01
C PHE A 56 10.35 1.61 5.70
N HIS A 57 9.42 2.40 5.16
CA HIS A 57 9.05 3.71 5.70
C HIS A 57 7.84 3.69 6.64
N ARG A 58 7.13 2.56 6.74
CA ARG A 58 5.83 2.42 7.41
C ARG A 58 5.73 1.23 8.36
N PHE A 59 6.78 0.42 8.44
CA PHE A 59 6.92 -0.63 9.42
C PHE A 59 7.69 -0.07 10.62
N PHE A 60 6.98 0.13 11.73
CA PHE A 60 7.49 0.82 12.91
C PHE A 60 8.19 -0.12 13.92
N THR A 61 8.37 -1.38 13.53
CA THR A 61 9.23 -2.33 14.24
C THR A 61 10.69 -2.03 13.91
N PRO A 62 11.63 -2.15 14.86
CA PRO A 62 13.05 -2.08 14.54
C PRO A 62 13.43 -3.14 13.49
N ILE A 63 14.05 -2.69 12.39
CA ILE A 63 14.55 -3.56 11.32
C ILE A 63 16.04 -3.33 11.10
N TYR A 64 16.72 -4.36 10.60
CA TYR A 64 18.07 -4.20 10.10
C TYR A 64 18.04 -3.54 8.71
N PRO A 65 18.87 -2.51 8.45
CA PRO A 65 18.96 -1.92 7.13
C PRO A 65 19.45 -2.95 6.10
N SER A 66 18.63 -3.20 5.08
CA SER A 66 18.93 -4.10 3.98
C SER A 66 18.49 -3.46 2.66
N SER A 67 19.08 -3.92 1.56
CA SER A 67 18.72 -3.48 0.22
C SER A 67 18.76 -4.65 -0.75
N HIS A 68 18.03 -4.52 -1.85
CA HIS A 68 18.04 -5.48 -2.95
C HIS A 68 18.07 -4.78 -4.31
N ASP A 69 18.51 -5.49 -5.33
CA ASP A 69 18.52 -4.98 -6.70
C ASP A 69 17.25 -5.38 -7.44
N VAL A 70 16.52 -4.38 -7.91
CA VAL A 70 15.27 -4.50 -8.66
C VAL A 70 15.45 -3.77 -9.98
N LEU A 71 15.53 -4.55 -11.06
CA LEU A 71 16.00 -4.05 -12.37
C LEU A 71 17.39 -3.40 -12.19
N ASP A 72 17.58 -2.15 -12.63
CA ASP A 72 18.83 -1.40 -12.49
C ASP A 72 18.83 -0.45 -11.27
N LEU A 73 18.00 -0.72 -10.25
CA LEU A 73 17.90 0.09 -9.03
C LEU A 73 18.16 -0.73 -7.78
N THR A 74 18.93 -0.16 -6.85
CA THR A 74 19.07 -0.68 -5.49
C THR A 74 18.03 -0.01 -4.59
N LEU A 75 17.07 -0.78 -4.08
CA LEU A 75 15.95 -0.30 -3.26
C LEU A 75 16.04 -0.83 -1.82
N PRO A 76 15.50 -0.10 -0.82
CA PRO A 76 15.43 -0.59 0.55
C PRO A 76 14.54 -1.83 0.66
N TYR A 77 14.96 -2.76 1.51
CA TYR A 77 14.33 -4.06 1.68
C TYR A 77 14.07 -4.34 3.16
N VAL A 78 12.92 -4.96 3.45
CA VAL A 78 12.52 -5.38 4.80
C VAL A 78 12.69 -6.89 4.89
N SER A 79 13.67 -7.33 5.68
CA SER A 79 14.09 -8.73 5.81
C SER A 79 13.32 -9.46 6.91
N GLU A 80 11.99 -9.44 6.82
CA GLU A 80 11.09 -10.17 7.73
C GLU A 80 10.35 -11.24 6.93
N ASP A 81 10.45 -12.50 7.37
CA ASP A 81 9.93 -13.67 6.64
C ASP A 81 8.42 -13.59 6.34
N ASP A 82 7.64 -13.02 7.26
CA ASP A 82 6.20 -12.88 7.12
C ASP A 82 5.83 -11.82 6.06
N ILE A 83 6.55 -10.69 6.04
CA ILE A 83 6.40 -9.64 5.04
C ILE A 83 6.83 -10.16 3.67
N GLU A 84 7.99 -10.83 3.57
CA GLU A 84 8.49 -11.40 2.32
C GLU A 84 7.49 -12.40 1.72
N SER A 85 7.05 -13.38 2.53
CA SER A 85 6.09 -14.40 2.10
C SER A 85 4.75 -13.78 1.67
N LEU A 86 4.26 -12.78 2.43
CA LEU A 86 3.03 -12.07 2.10
C LEU A 86 3.15 -11.34 0.76
N ILE A 87 4.23 -10.59 0.57
CA ILE A 87 4.49 -9.81 -0.64
C ILE A 87 4.63 -10.75 -1.85
N GLU A 88 5.40 -11.84 -1.74
CA GLU A 88 5.59 -12.82 -2.80
C GLU A 88 4.25 -13.48 -3.20
N THR A 89 3.47 -13.92 -2.20
CA THR A 89 2.16 -14.54 -2.40
C THR A 89 1.22 -13.61 -3.17
N LYS A 90 1.17 -12.33 -2.79
CA LYS A 90 0.23 -11.36 -3.36
C LYS A 90 0.66 -10.88 -4.74
N THR A 91 1.96 -10.75 -4.97
CA THR A 91 2.50 -10.39 -6.28
C THR A 91 2.33 -11.54 -7.27
N THR A 92 2.50 -12.79 -6.83
CA THR A 92 2.17 -13.98 -7.63
C THR A 92 0.68 -14.05 -7.97
N ALA A 93 -0.20 -13.72 -7.01
CA ALA A 93 -1.63 -13.66 -7.26
C ALA A 93 -2.00 -12.54 -8.26
N LEU A 94 -1.32 -11.39 -8.22
CA LEU A 94 -1.50 -10.31 -9.20
C LEU A 94 -1.16 -10.79 -10.62
N VAL A 95 -0.03 -11.46 -10.80
CA VAL A 95 0.37 -12.04 -12.09
C VAL A 95 -0.72 -12.96 -12.64
N ARG A 96 -1.19 -13.91 -11.82
CA ARG A 96 -2.26 -14.84 -12.24
C ARG A 96 -3.56 -14.12 -12.63
N ALA A 97 -3.90 -13.05 -11.92
CA ALA A 97 -5.08 -12.25 -12.22
C ALA A 97 -4.93 -11.46 -13.53
N LEU A 98 -3.74 -10.91 -13.80
CA LEU A 98 -3.40 -10.22 -15.05
C LEU A 98 -3.45 -11.16 -16.26
N ASP A 99 -2.98 -12.40 -16.09
CA ASP A 99 -3.06 -13.44 -17.14
C ASP A 99 -4.52 -13.80 -17.44
N THR A 100 -5.32 -14.06 -16.39
CA THR A 100 -6.74 -14.40 -16.54
C THR A 100 -7.53 -13.29 -17.23
N ALA A 101 -7.33 -12.03 -16.83
CA ALA A 101 -8.00 -10.87 -17.43
C ALA A 101 -7.65 -10.66 -18.91
N SER A 102 -6.50 -11.16 -19.35
CA SER A 102 -6.08 -11.07 -20.75
C SER A 102 -6.68 -12.14 -21.65
N THR A 103 -6.91 -13.35 -21.13
CA THR A 103 -7.51 -14.46 -21.88
C THR A 103 -9.02 -14.28 -22.14
N GLN A 104 -9.70 -13.47 -21.33
CA GLN A 104 -11.13 -13.18 -21.47
C GLN A 104 -11.46 -12.07 -22.49
N GLN A 105 -10.44 -11.43 -23.10
CA GLN A 105 -10.66 -10.41 -24.13
C GLN A 105 -10.84 -11.07 -25.51
N SER A 106 -12.02 -10.86 -26.12
CA SER A 106 -12.36 -11.34 -27.46
C SER A 106 -11.37 -10.83 -28.53
N PRO A 107 -11.04 -11.58 -29.61
CA PRO A 107 -9.99 -11.21 -30.58
C PRO A 107 -10.30 -9.98 -31.45
N GLN A 108 -11.48 -9.39 -31.31
CA GLN A 108 -12.01 -8.41 -32.25
C GLN A 108 -11.85 -6.99 -31.66
N TYR A 109 -10.82 -6.28 -32.15
CA TYR A 109 -10.51 -4.86 -31.98
C TYR A 109 -9.92 -4.40 -30.63
N THR A 110 -8.64 -4.01 -30.70
CA THR A 110 -7.82 -3.32 -29.69
C THR A 110 -7.35 -4.21 -28.54
N SER A 111 -6.05 -4.54 -28.55
CA SER A 111 -5.36 -5.14 -27.41
C SER A 111 -5.32 -4.12 -26.27
N LYS A 112 -6.36 -4.04 -25.43
CA LYS A 112 -6.29 -3.25 -24.21
C LYS A 112 -5.22 -3.86 -23.31
N ALA A 113 -4.22 -3.06 -22.96
CA ALA A 113 -3.21 -3.42 -21.96
C ALA A 113 -3.89 -4.06 -20.74
N GLY A 114 -3.43 -5.24 -20.35
CA GLY A 114 -3.91 -5.88 -19.12
C GLY A 114 -3.59 -4.97 -17.95
N ARG A 115 -4.57 -4.67 -17.08
CA ARG A 115 -4.34 -3.83 -15.90
C ARG A 115 -4.67 -4.63 -14.66
N GLY A 116 -3.91 -4.38 -13.61
CA GLY A 116 -4.10 -4.98 -12.29
C GLY A 116 -3.61 -4.02 -11.23
N SER A 117 -3.97 -4.29 -9.98
CA SER A 117 -3.57 -3.47 -8.85
C SER A 117 -3.32 -4.32 -7.61
N ILE A 118 -2.38 -3.85 -6.80
CA ILE A 118 -2.18 -4.29 -5.43
C ILE A 118 -2.49 -3.10 -4.53
N VAL A 119 -3.24 -3.33 -3.44
CA VAL A 119 -3.51 -2.32 -2.42
C VAL A 119 -2.90 -2.77 -1.11
N LEU A 120 -1.93 -2.00 -0.61
CA LEU A 120 -1.37 -2.16 0.73
C LEU A 120 -2.08 -1.19 1.68
N GLN A 121 -2.61 -1.72 2.77
CA GLN A 121 -3.32 -0.94 3.79
C GLN A 121 -2.61 -1.10 5.12
N PHE A 122 -2.39 0.02 5.81
CA PHE A 122 -1.98 0.03 7.20
C PHE A 122 -3.18 0.32 8.08
N LEU A 123 -3.32 -0.46 9.16
CA LEU A 123 -4.45 -0.45 10.07
C LEU A 123 -4.00 -0.07 11.49
N GLU A 124 -4.97 0.37 12.27
CA GLU A 124 -4.84 0.60 13.70
C GLU A 124 -5.91 -0.19 14.45
N LYS A 125 -5.52 -0.79 15.57
CA LYS A 125 -6.46 -1.46 16.48
C LYS A 125 -7.05 -0.42 17.43
N LYS A 126 -8.33 -0.11 17.26
CA LYS A 126 -9.09 0.74 18.17
C LYS A 126 -9.85 -0.11 19.18
N ARG A 127 -9.58 0.14 20.46
CA ARG A 127 -10.39 -0.40 21.54
C ARG A 127 -11.69 0.40 21.62
N ARG A 128 -12.82 -0.20 21.25
CA ARG A 128 -14.12 0.46 21.48
C ARG A 128 -14.38 0.56 22.98
N LYS A 129 -14.76 1.76 23.45
CA LYS A 129 -15.33 1.92 24.79
C LYS A 129 -16.62 1.11 24.84
N ALA A 130 -16.84 0.39 25.95
CA ALA A 130 -18.05 -0.41 26.13
C ALA A 130 -19.29 0.48 25.91
N GLY A 131 -20.12 0.14 24.93
CA GLY A 131 -21.42 0.77 24.75
C GLY A 131 -22.39 0.40 25.88
N TRP A 132 -23.63 0.90 25.83
CA TRP A 132 -24.67 0.62 26.83
C TRP A 132 -24.96 -0.89 27.03
N PHE A 133 -24.52 -1.74 26.11
CA PHE A 133 -24.65 -3.21 26.18
C PHE A 133 -23.39 -3.94 26.66
N GLY A 134 -22.37 -3.25 27.16
CA GLY A 134 -21.21 -3.87 27.81
C GLY A 134 -20.25 -4.65 26.89
N VAL A 135 -20.55 -4.76 25.59
CA VAL A 135 -19.67 -5.45 24.63
C VAL A 135 -18.43 -4.59 24.37
N LYS A 136 -17.27 -5.08 24.82
CA LYS A 136 -15.96 -4.61 24.36
C LYS A 136 -15.60 -5.36 23.09
N GLY A 137 -15.20 -4.64 22.05
CA GLY A 137 -14.66 -5.22 20.82
C GLY A 137 -13.42 -4.44 20.38
N GLU A 138 -12.48 -5.15 19.79
CA GLU A 138 -11.39 -4.55 19.01
C GLU A 138 -11.89 -4.33 17.59
N GLU A 139 -11.66 -3.13 17.06
CA GLU A 139 -11.96 -2.78 15.68
C GLU A 139 -10.64 -2.41 15.00
N GLU A 140 -10.41 -2.92 13.79
CA GLU A 140 -9.31 -2.48 12.95
C GLU A 140 -9.82 -1.44 11.94
N THR A 141 -9.18 -0.28 11.90
CA THR A 141 -9.50 0.80 10.95
C THR A 141 -8.28 1.09 10.10
N VAL A 142 -8.47 1.27 8.79
CA VAL A 142 -7.39 1.67 7.88
C VAL A 142 -7.03 3.14 8.15
N TRP A 143 -5.75 3.43 8.37
CA TRP A 143 -5.25 4.80 8.51
C TRP A 143 -4.43 5.26 7.29
N GLU A 144 -3.98 4.36 6.42
CA GLU A 144 -3.27 4.72 5.16
C GLU A 144 -3.47 3.65 4.08
N ASN A 145 -3.66 4.09 2.83
CA ASN A 145 -3.80 3.21 1.66
C ASN A 145 -2.72 3.52 0.61
N TRP A 146 -2.09 2.48 0.07
CA TRP A 146 -1.22 2.54 -1.09
C TRP A 146 -1.78 1.68 -2.21
N VAL A 147 -2.14 2.32 -3.33
CA VAL A 147 -2.68 1.66 -4.52
C VAL A 147 -1.59 1.61 -5.58
N ILE A 148 -1.06 0.41 -5.83
CA ILE A 148 -0.02 0.16 -6.82
C ILE A 148 -0.68 -0.44 -8.06
N SER A 149 -0.81 0.37 -9.11
CA SER A 149 -1.42 -0.03 -10.37
C SER A 149 -0.36 -0.47 -11.36
N VAL A 150 -0.52 -1.66 -11.95
CA VAL A 150 0.37 -2.22 -12.96
C VAL A 150 -0.37 -2.28 -14.29
N THR A 151 0.26 -1.70 -15.33
CA THR A 151 -0.21 -1.78 -16.71
C THR A 151 0.72 -2.65 -17.54
N LEU A 152 0.18 -3.71 -18.15
CA LEU A 152 0.94 -4.59 -19.02
C LEU A 152 1.04 -4.02 -20.43
N THR A 153 2.27 -3.78 -20.88
CA THR A 153 2.58 -3.54 -22.29
C THR A 153 2.81 -4.88 -22.99
N SER A 154 2.74 -4.89 -24.33
CA SER A 154 3.10 -6.06 -25.13
C SER A 154 4.07 -5.61 -26.22
N ALA A 155 5.36 -5.90 -26.06
CA ALA A 155 6.32 -5.71 -27.16
C ALA A 155 6.00 -6.65 -28.34
N ARG A 156 6.17 -6.15 -29.56
CA ARG A 156 6.01 -6.91 -30.81
C ARG A 156 7.34 -7.14 -31.55
N SER A 157 8.45 -6.61 -31.01
CA SER A 157 9.81 -6.79 -31.52
C SER A 157 10.84 -6.68 -30.41
N GLU A 158 12.07 -7.16 -30.65
CA GLU A 158 13.19 -7.03 -29.71
C GLU A 158 13.53 -5.56 -29.40
N THR A 159 13.48 -4.69 -30.41
CA THR A 159 13.71 -3.24 -30.24
C THR A 159 12.67 -2.62 -29.31
N GLU A 160 11.40 -3.02 -29.44
CA GLU A 160 10.34 -2.58 -28.52
C GLU A 160 10.52 -3.14 -27.11
N ALA A 161 10.94 -4.40 -26.98
CA ALA A 161 11.21 -5.01 -25.68
C ALA A 161 12.36 -4.30 -24.95
N ALA A 162 13.43 -3.95 -25.66
CA ALA A 162 14.55 -3.18 -25.11
C ALA A 162 14.10 -1.78 -24.65
N ARG A 163 13.30 -1.08 -25.46
CA ARG A 163 12.71 0.22 -25.08
C ARG A 163 11.78 0.10 -23.87
N ASN A 164 10.97 -0.95 -23.81
CA ASN A 164 10.08 -1.22 -22.68
C ASN A 164 10.90 -1.40 -21.41
N LYS A 165 11.98 -2.20 -21.44
CA LYS A 165 12.86 -2.39 -20.28
C LYS A 165 13.44 -1.08 -19.73
N THR A 166 13.98 -0.21 -20.57
CA THR A 166 14.47 1.12 -20.12
C THR A 166 13.35 2.00 -19.57
N SER A 167 12.15 1.92 -20.16
CA SER A 167 10.97 2.66 -19.68
C SER A 167 10.51 2.15 -18.32
N MET A 168 10.59 0.84 -18.09
CA MET A 168 10.29 0.15 -16.83
C MET A 168 11.23 0.60 -15.72
N GLU A 169 12.55 0.56 -15.96
CA GLU A 169 13.57 1.05 -15.02
C GLU A 169 13.31 2.51 -14.62
N THR A 170 13.04 3.37 -15.62
CA THR A 170 12.72 4.78 -15.37
C THR A 170 11.41 4.95 -14.58
N SER A 171 10.40 4.14 -14.87
CA SER A 171 9.11 4.16 -14.16
C SER A 171 9.26 3.71 -12.72
N LEU A 172 10.02 2.64 -12.47
CA LEU A 172 10.32 2.14 -11.14
C LEU A 172 11.07 3.19 -10.31
N GLN A 173 12.06 3.86 -10.90
CA GLN A 173 12.81 4.94 -10.22
C GLN A 173 11.88 6.08 -9.81
N LYS A 174 11.02 6.53 -10.73
CA LYS A 174 10.03 7.57 -10.44
C LYS A 174 9.05 7.13 -9.35
N ALA A 175 8.60 5.88 -9.38
CA ALA A 175 7.71 5.30 -8.38
C ALA A 175 8.37 5.27 -6.99
N ALA A 176 9.60 4.77 -6.88
CA ALA A 176 10.34 4.75 -5.62
C ALA A 176 10.56 6.16 -5.05
N MET A 177 10.96 7.12 -5.89
CA MET A 177 11.12 8.52 -5.47
C MET A 177 9.78 9.16 -5.08
N LYS A 178 8.68 8.78 -5.74
CA LYS A 178 7.33 9.22 -5.37
C LYS A 178 6.94 8.68 -3.99
N VAL A 179 7.23 7.41 -3.69
CA VAL A 179 7.04 6.84 -2.34
C VAL A 179 7.80 7.68 -1.33
N VAL A 180 9.11 7.89 -1.52
CA VAL A 180 9.96 8.69 -0.61
C VAL A 180 9.42 10.12 -0.44
N THR A 181 8.93 10.74 -1.49
CA THR A 181 8.35 12.09 -1.41
C THR A 181 7.08 12.09 -0.56
N LEU A 182 6.16 11.16 -0.83
CA LEU A 182 4.89 11.05 -0.12
C LEU A 182 5.07 10.70 1.35
N VAL A 183 5.93 9.73 1.69
CA VAL A 183 6.16 9.33 3.08
C VAL A 183 6.80 10.44 3.92
N ASN A 184 7.56 11.32 3.28
CA ASN A 184 8.17 12.47 3.94
C ASN A 184 7.21 13.64 4.10
N ALA A 185 6.33 13.88 3.13
CA ALA A 185 5.32 14.94 3.19
C ALA A 185 4.14 14.59 4.11
N GLU A 186 3.67 13.33 4.05
CA GLU A 186 2.45 12.88 4.70
C GLU A 186 2.80 12.03 5.92
N ARG A 187 2.90 12.70 7.08
CA ARG A 187 3.17 12.07 8.38
C ARG A 187 2.10 12.38 9.43
N GLY A 188 1.27 13.39 9.19
CA GLY A 188 0.32 13.91 10.18
C GLY A 188 -0.86 13.00 10.48
N HIS A 189 -1.12 12.00 9.63
CA HIS A 189 -2.19 11.01 9.79
C HIS A 189 -1.72 9.70 10.42
N ILE A 190 -0.41 9.53 10.68
CA ILE A 190 0.12 8.33 11.34
C ILE A 190 -0.42 8.32 12.79
N PRO A 191 -1.16 7.29 13.22
CA PRO A 191 -1.72 7.24 14.56
C PRO A 191 -0.64 7.20 15.65
N PRO A 192 -0.96 7.63 16.89
CA PRO A 192 -0.06 7.45 18.02
C PRO A 192 0.11 5.97 18.35
N ILE A 193 1.33 5.54 18.68
CA ILE A 193 1.59 4.19 19.17
C ILE A 193 1.08 4.08 20.61
N THR A 194 0.06 3.24 20.83
CA THR A 194 -0.56 3.03 22.15
C THR A 194 -0.40 1.62 22.69
N THR A 195 0.38 0.77 22.02
CA THR A 195 0.60 -0.63 22.38
C THR A 195 2.09 -0.92 22.57
N ASN A 196 2.38 -1.99 23.32
CA ASN A 196 3.72 -2.56 23.48
C ASN A 196 3.93 -3.79 22.58
N GLU A 197 2.97 -4.11 21.71
CA GLU A 197 3.12 -5.14 20.67
C GLU A 197 4.31 -4.80 19.76
N THR A 198 5.03 -5.83 19.30
CA THR A 198 6.18 -5.69 18.41
C THR A 198 5.83 -4.91 17.14
N ASN A 199 4.67 -5.22 16.55
CA ASN A 199 4.12 -4.46 15.43
C ASN A 199 2.91 -3.65 15.89
N PRO A 200 3.02 -2.31 16.02
CA PRO A 200 1.93 -1.46 16.50
C PRO A 200 0.82 -1.22 15.48
N PHE A 201 1.09 -1.44 14.18
CA PHE A 201 0.14 -1.18 13.09
C PHE A 201 0.01 -2.41 12.20
N PRO A 202 -1.10 -3.17 12.29
CA PRO A 202 -1.37 -4.26 11.37
C PRO A 202 -1.40 -3.79 9.92
N TYR A 203 -1.18 -4.71 8.99
CA TYR A 203 -1.23 -4.43 7.56
C TYR A 203 -1.92 -5.55 6.80
N GLN A 204 -2.46 -5.21 5.63
CA GLN A 204 -2.95 -6.20 4.69
C GLN A 204 -2.67 -5.80 3.25
N ILE A 205 -2.52 -6.80 2.39
CA ILE A 205 -2.33 -6.64 0.96
C ILE A 205 -3.50 -7.29 0.22
N LEU A 206 -4.18 -6.50 -0.60
CA LEU A 206 -5.30 -6.90 -1.44
C LEU A 206 -4.88 -6.90 -2.91
N VAL A 207 -5.35 -7.89 -3.67
CA VAL A 207 -5.06 -8.01 -5.11
C VAL A 207 -6.35 -7.78 -5.87
N ASN A 208 -6.35 -6.82 -6.80
CA ASN A 208 -7.52 -6.38 -7.56
C ASN A 208 -8.78 -6.23 -6.68
N PRO A 209 -8.73 -5.48 -5.56
CA PRO A 209 -9.92 -5.26 -4.77
C PRO A 209 -10.98 -4.60 -5.66
N ARG A 210 -12.21 -5.11 -5.58
CA ARG A 210 -13.36 -4.53 -6.27
C ARG A 210 -13.53 -3.08 -5.80
N THR A 211 -13.67 -2.15 -6.74
CA THR A 211 -13.98 -0.73 -6.45
C THR A 211 -15.39 -0.53 -5.91
N ASP A 212 -16.21 -1.57 -6.00
CA ASP A 212 -17.62 -1.65 -5.67
C ASP A 212 -17.81 -2.00 -4.18
N GLY A 213 -17.85 -0.97 -3.35
CA GLY A 213 -18.17 -1.10 -1.92
C GLY A 213 -18.34 0.21 -1.15
N TRP A 214 -17.82 1.34 -1.62
CA TRP A 214 -18.17 2.65 -1.08
C TRP A 214 -19.22 3.29 -1.99
N THR A 215 -20.48 3.00 -1.70
CA THR A 215 -21.62 3.81 -2.15
C THR A 215 -21.31 5.28 -1.85
N ARG A 216 -21.13 6.08 -2.90
CA ARG A 216 -21.21 7.54 -2.78
C ARG A 216 -22.67 7.85 -2.48
N PRO A 217 -23.04 8.42 -1.32
CA PRO A 217 -24.37 8.99 -1.17
C PRO A 217 -24.43 10.20 -2.10
N PHE A 218 -25.52 10.30 -2.85
CA PHE A 218 -25.96 11.53 -3.49
C PHE A 218 -26.11 12.65 -2.45
#